data_AF-A0A8S1XJZ8-F1
#
_entry.id   AF-A0A8S1XJZ8-F1
#
_cell.length_a   1.000
_cell.length_b   1.000
_cell.length_c   1.000
_cell.angle_alpha   90.00
_cell.angle_beta   90.00
_cell.angle_gamma   90.00
#
_symmetry.space_group_name_H-M   'P 1'
#
loop_
_entity.id
_entity.type
_entity.pdbx_description
1 polymer ?
#
loop_
_entity_poly.entity_id
_entity_poly.type
_entity_poly.pdbx_seq_one_letter_code
_entity_poly.pdbx_strand_id
1 'polypeptide(L)'
;MKLIAILFITFVITSCIYTPAERQFNQEALTGAYNYNNLPEPQNVSNCGDDEIQIDLFNFVGYMLQKADKASLSQLLGLKKEVDDYFNALPEEYTNCLYAEPEFVEMCTLYGLKETDKMEQITDKIYQYAIGHFISTKKEIHQGNILWNTEHKYEDAGYLVANFAKKALVTGIEYVEQ
;
A
#
# COMPACT_ATOMS: atom_id res chain seq x y z
N MET A 1 29.40 19.96 -36.04
CA MET A 1 29.30 18.49 -35.91
C MET A 1 29.70 17.98 -34.52
N LYS A 2 30.82 18.41 -33.90
CA LYS A 2 31.19 18.01 -32.51
C LYS A 2 30.24 18.50 -31.39
N LEU A 3 29.45 19.55 -31.61
CA LEU A 3 28.47 20.09 -30.64
C LEU A 3 27.08 19.41 -30.72
N ILE A 4 26.77 18.70 -31.81
CA ILE A 4 25.50 17.97 -32.00
C ILE A 4 25.59 16.58 -31.35
N ALA A 5 26.81 16.05 -31.18
CA ALA A 5 27.07 14.77 -30.53
C ALA A 5 26.96 14.81 -28.99
N ILE A 6 27.05 15.99 -28.35
CA ILE A 6 27.05 16.08 -26.88
C ILE A 6 25.63 16.25 -26.33
N LEU A 7 24.76 17.00 -27.00
CA LEU A 7 23.37 17.26 -26.56
C LEU A 7 22.44 16.05 -26.73
N PHE A 8 22.64 15.25 -27.79
CA PHE A 8 21.88 14.02 -28.02
C PHE A 8 22.29 12.87 -27.08
N ILE A 9 23.53 12.86 -26.58
CA ILE A 9 24.01 11.85 -25.63
C ILE A 9 23.61 12.22 -24.19
N THR A 10 23.46 13.50 -23.86
CA THR A 10 22.94 13.92 -22.54
C THR A 10 21.43 13.70 -22.41
N PHE A 11 20.65 13.98 -23.46
CA PHE A 11 19.19 13.80 -23.44
C PHE A 11 18.76 12.33 -23.42
N VAL A 12 19.55 11.44 -24.02
CA VAL A 12 19.27 9.99 -24.13
C VAL A 12 19.70 9.21 -22.88
N ILE A 13 20.67 9.71 -22.10
CA ILE A 13 21.12 9.07 -20.84
C ILE A 13 20.31 9.55 -19.63
N THR A 14 19.80 10.78 -19.61
CA THR A 14 18.89 11.24 -18.53
C THR A 14 17.47 10.70 -18.68
N SER A 15 17.08 10.24 -19.87
CA SER A 15 15.84 9.46 -20.11
C SER A 15 15.99 7.96 -19.83
N CYS A 16 17.18 7.50 -19.45
CA CYS A 16 17.37 6.15 -18.94
C CYS A 16 17.16 6.18 -17.41
N ILE A 17 15.98 5.71 -17.00
CA ILE A 17 15.55 5.39 -15.63
C ILE A 17 15.17 6.62 -14.77
N TYR A 18 14.20 7.43 -15.21
CA TYR A 18 13.42 8.21 -14.25
C TYR A 18 12.29 7.33 -13.72
N THR A 19 12.48 6.78 -12.53
CA THR A 19 11.39 6.23 -11.74
C THR A 19 10.92 7.35 -10.80
N PRO A 20 9.61 7.66 -10.74
CA PRO A 20 9.10 8.67 -9.80
C PRO A 20 9.45 8.23 -8.38
N ALA A 21 9.74 9.20 -7.52
CA ALA A 21 10.11 8.94 -6.13
C ALA A 21 9.02 8.12 -5.42
N GLU A 22 7.76 8.33 -5.78
CA GLU A 22 6.59 7.61 -5.29
C GLU A 22 6.65 6.10 -5.54
N ARG A 23 7.18 5.65 -6.69
CA ARG A 23 7.37 4.20 -6.92
C ARG A 23 8.42 3.64 -5.97
N GLN A 24 9.52 4.39 -5.73
CA GLN A 24 10.51 3.98 -4.73
C GLN A 24 9.91 3.98 -3.32
N PHE A 25 9.09 4.97 -2.95
CA PHE A 25 8.43 5.03 -1.64
C PHE A 25 7.43 3.88 -1.44
N ASN A 26 6.67 3.52 -2.49
CA ASN A 26 5.82 2.34 -2.49
C ASN A 26 6.65 1.06 -2.33
N GLN A 27 7.82 0.97 -2.96
CA GLN A 27 8.74 -0.15 -2.80
C GLN A 27 9.34 -0.23 -1.38
N GLU A 28 9.68 0.90 -0.76
CA GLU A 28 10.13 0.95 0.63
C GLU A 28 9.02 0.47 1.59
N ALA A 29 7.79 0.93 1.40
CA ALA A 29 6.64 0.45 2.17
C ALA A 29 6.40 -1.06 1.95
N LEU A 30 6.53 -1.55 0.72
CA LEU A 30 6.41 -2.97 0.44
C LEU A 30 7.53 -3.78 1.13
N THR A 31 8.76 -3.27 1.11
CA THR A 31 9.91 -3.88 1.81
C THR A 31 9.62 -4.03 3.30
N GLY A 32 9.10 -3.00 3.95
CA GLY A 32 8.69 -3.05 5.36
C GLY A 32 7.62 -4.12 5.63
N ALA A 33 6.65 -4.26 4.72
CA ALA A 33 5.61 -5.27 4.82
C ALA A 33 6.14 -6.71 4.68
N TYR A 34 7.12 -6.94 3.81
CA TYR A 34 7.79 -8.23 3.65
C TYR A 34 8.69 -8.54 4.86
N ASN A 35 9.41 -7.53 5.37
CA ASN A 35 10.21 -7.64 6.59
C ASN A 35 9.37 -8.06 7.80
N TYR A 36 8.18 -7.48 7.99
CA TYR A 36 7.25 -7.91 9.05
C TYR A 36 6.90 -9.40 8.96
N ASN A 37 6.68 -9.90 7.73
CA ASN A 37 6.30 -11.29 7.48
C ASN A 37 7.49 -12.25 7.39
N ASN A 38 8.74 -11.78 7.58
CA ASN A 38 9.96 -12.54 7.37
C ASN A 38 10.10 -13.11 5.95
N LEU A 39 9.62 -12.36 4.96
CA LEU A 39 9.78 -12.69 3.55
C LEU A 39 11.03 -12.02 2.96
N PRO A 40 11.59 -12.55 1.86
CA PRO A 40 12.64 -11.87 1.10
C PRO A 40 12.16 -10.52 0.56
N GLU A 41 13.06 -9.56 0.40
CA GLU A 41 12.72 -8.25 -0.16
C GLU A 41 12.11 -8.39 -1.58
N PRO A 42 10.91 -7.83 -1.81
CA PRO A 42 10.21 -7.97 -3.09
C PRO A 42 10.94 -7.18 -4.18
N GLN A 43 11.03 -7.72 -5.39
CA GLN A 43 11.76 -7.09 -6.49
C GLN A 43 10.85 -6.72 -7.67
N ASN A 44 9.65 -7.31 -7.73
CA ASN A 44 8.85 -7.33 -8.95
C ASN A 44 7.46 -6.72 -8.79
N VAL A 45 6.88 -6.70 -7.59
CA VAL A 45 5.55 -6.09 -7.36
C VAL A 45 5.51 -4.62 -7.78
N SER A 46 6.57 -3.85 -7.49
CA SER A 46 6.66 -2.44 -7.87
C SER A 46 6.76 -2.22 -9.38
N ASN A 47 6.95 -3.27 -10.19
CA ASN A 47 6.96 -3.18 -11.65
C ASN A 47 5.54 -3.21 -12.23
N CYS A 48 4.52 -3.55 -11.44
CA CYS A 48 3.14 -3.44 -11.86
C CYS A 48 2.69 -1.98 -11.94
N GLY A 49 2.04 -1.62 -13.04
CA GLY A 49 1.53 -0.27 -13.28
C GLY A 49 2.59 0.71 -13.76
N ASP A 50 2.12 1.72 -14.50
CA ASP A 50 2.95 2.85 -14.90
C ASP A 50 3.18 3.82 -13.73
N ASP A 51 3.94 4.87 -14.00
CA ASP A 51 4.31 5.86 -13.00
C ASP A 51 3.10 6.66 -12.51
N GLU A 52 2.08 6.87 -13.34
CA GLU A 52 0.86 7.58 -12.95
C GLU A 52 0.10 6.79 -11.89
N ILE A 53 -0.04 5.48 -12.07
CA ILE A 53 -0.67 4.60 -11.08
C ILE A 53 0.11 4.59 -9.76
N GLN A 54 1.44 4.55 -9.82
CA GLN A 54 2.28 4.54 -8.61
C GLN A 54 2.18 5.86 -7.83
N ILE A 55 2.15 6.99 -8.53
CA ILE A 55 1.93 8.32 -7.93
C ILE A 55 0.54 8.41 -7.31
N ASP A 56 -0.49 7.95 -8.01
CA ASP A 56 -1.87 7.96 -7.53
C ASP A 56 -2.04 7.10 -6.27
N LEU A 57 -1.50 5.87 -6.27
CA LEU A 57 -1.51 4.97 -5.11
C LEU A 57 -0.82 5.60 -3.90
N PHE A 58 0.37 6.18 -4.12
CA PHE A 58 1.12 6.85 -3.06
C PHE A 58 0.31 8.00 -2.43
N ASN A 59 -0.28 8.85 -3.27
CA ASN A 59 -1.09 9.97 -2.83
C ASN A 59 -2.36 9.52 -2.11
N PHE A 60 -3.01 8.46 -2.61
CA PHE A 60 -4.21 7.90 -2.00
C PHE A 60 -3.92 7.36 -0.59
N VAL A 61 -2.83 6.61 -0.40
CA VAL A 61 -2.42 6.11 0.93
C VAL A 61 -2.18 7.27 1.90
N GLY A 62 -1.43 8.29 1.48
CA GLY A 62 -1.17 9.48 2.31
C GLY A 62 -2.46 10.21 2.70
N TYR A 63 -3.36 10.43 1.73
CA TYR A 63 -4.68 11.02 1.95
C TYR A 63 -5.53 10.20 2.94
N MET A 64 -5.61 8.88 2.74
CA MET A 64 -6.43 8.01 3.57
C MET A 64 -5.91 7.92 5.00
N LEU A 65 -4.59 7.83 5.21
CA LEU A 65 -3.99 7.87 6.55
C LEU A 65 -4.32 9.18 7.26
N GLN A 66 -4.16 10.32 6.59
CA GLN A 66 -4.47 11.62 7.17
C GLN A 66 -5.95 11.77 7.51
N LYS A 67 -6.84 11.30 6.63
CA LYS A 67 -8.29 11.39 6.84
C LYS A 67 -8.75 10.45 7.95
N ALA A 68 -8.25 9.22 7.96
CA ALA A 68 -8.56 8.23 8.99
C ALA A 68 -8.03 8.65 10.37
N ASP A 69 -6.88 9.33 10.44
CA ASP A 69 -6.32 9.91 11.67
C ASP A 69 -7.21 11.01 12.28
N LYS A 70 -8.06 11.66 11.47
CA LYS A 70 -9.02 12.66 11.96
C LYS A 70 -10.44 12.12 12.14
N ALA A 71 -10.71 10.90 11.67
CA ALA A 71 -12.04 10.32 11.67
C ALA A 71 -12.52 9.86 13.05
N SER A 72 -13.81 10.03 13.30
CA SER A 72 -14.55 9.41 14.39
C SER A 72 -15.08 8.03 14.00
N LEU A 73 -15.51 7.24 14.98
CA LEU A 73 -16.09 5.91 14.76
C LEU A 73 -17.24 5.93 13.74
N SER A 74 -18.13 6.94 13.80
CA SER A 74 -19.26 7.08 12.87
C SER A 74 -18.84 7.40 11.44
N GLN A 75 -17.60 7.83 11.20
CA GLN A 75 -17.09 8.16 9.87
C GLN A 75 -16.37 6.99 9.20
N LEU A 76 -16.10 5.88 9.91
CA LEU A 76 -15.38 4.74 9.36
C LEU A 76 -16.09 4.11 8.15
N LEU A 77 -17.42 4.08 8.15
CA LEU A 77 -18.18 3.52 7.02
C LEU A 77 -17.95 4.33 5.73
N GLY A 78 -17.81 5.65 5.85
CA GLY A 78 -17.48 6.52 4.72
C GLY A 78 -16.06 6.27 4.21
N LEU A 79 -15.10 6.07 5.12
CA LEU A 79 -13.73 5.71 4.74
C LEU A 79 -13.66 4.38 4.02
N LYS A 80 -14.40 3.38 4.50
CA LYS A 80 -14.51 2.08 3.82
C LYS A 80 -14.98 2.26 2.37
N LYS A 81 -16.05 3.02 2.18
CA LYS A 81 -16.59 3.28 0.85
C LYS A 81 -15.56 3.94 -0.07
N GLU A 82 -14.81 4.94 0.41
CA GLU A 82 -13.77 5.59 -0.38
C GLU A 82 -12.65 4.63 -0.79
N VAL A 83 -12.27 3.70 0.10
CA VAL A 83 -11.32 2.63 -0.21
C VAL A 83 -11.88 1.68 -1.28
N ASP A 84 -13.11 1.23 -1.12
CA ASP A 84 -13.78 0.36 -2.12
C ASP A 84 -13.86 1.06 -3.49
N ASP A 85 -14.29 2.32 -3.52
CA ASP A 85 -14.42 3.11 -4.74
C ASP A 85 -13.06 3.28 -5.44
N TYR A 86 -12.00 3.53 -4.68
CA TYR A 86 -10.65 3.68 -5.21
C TYR A 86 -10.14 2.39 -5.87
N PHE A 87 -10.17 1.27 -5.15
CA PHE A 87 -9.68 -0.01 -5.68
C PHE A 87 -10.52 -0.53 -6.85
N ASN A 88 -11.83 -0.25 -6.87
CA ASN A 88 -12.70 -0.60 -8.00
C ASN A 88 -12.44 0.26 -9.25
N ALA A 89 -11.80 1.42 -9.10
CA ALA A 89 -11.46 2.32 -10.21
C ALA A 89 -10.08 2.04 -10.82
N LEU A 90 -9.28 1.17 -10.21
CA LEU A 90 -7.95 0.82 -10.73
C LEU A 90 -8.05 0.14 -12.11
N PRO A 91 -7.11 0.40 -13.03
CA PRO A 91 -7.10 -0.25 -14.34
C PRO A 91 -6.98 -1.77 -14.23
N GLU A 92 -7.75 -2.49 -15.04
CA GLU A 92 -7.76 -3.96 -15.06
C GLU A 92 -6.35 -4.54 -15.33
N GLU A 93 -5.57 -3.89 -16.21
CA GLU A 93 -4.19 -4.24 -16.52
C GLU A 93 -3.29 -4.23 -15.28
N TYR A 94 -3.44 -3.22 -14.41
CA TYR A 94 -2.68 -3.12 -13.16
C TYR A 94 -3.05 -4.25 -12.20
N THR A 95 -4.35 -4.49 -12.01
CA THR A 95 -4.81 -5.56 -11.12
C THR A 95 -4.39 -6.94 -11.64
N ASN A 96 -4.45 -7.16 -12.96
CA ASN A 96 -4.02 -8.41 -13.56
C ASN A 96 -2.51 -8.63 -13.41
N CYS A 97 -1.70 -7.58 -13.52
CA CYS A 97 -0.27 -7.66 -13.23
C CYS A 97 -0.02 -8.11 -11.78
N LEU A 98 -0.68 -7.48 -10.80
CA LEU A 98 -0.51 -7.83 -9.39
C LEU A 98 -0.89 -9.30 -9.12
N TYR A 99 -2.04 -9.77 -9.61
CA TYR A 99 -2.46 -11.16 -9.40
C TYR A 99 -1.61 -12.18 -10.16
N ALA A 100 -0.88 -11.77 -11.20
CA ALA A 100 0.08 -12.61 -11.90
C ALA A 100 1.47 -12.65 -11.23
N GLU A 101 1.76 -11.72 -10.31
CA GLU A 101 3.05 -11.59 -9.63
C GLU A 101 3.17 -12.55 -8.44
N PRO A 102 4.08 -13.55 -8.47
CA PRO A 102 4.23 -14.53 -7.40
C PRO A 102 4.50 -13.92 -6.03
N GLU A 103 5.28 -12.84 -5.96
CA GLU A 103 5.56 -12.13 -4.70
C GLU A 103 4.24 -11.64 -4.06
N PHE A 104 3.34 -11.05 -4.85
CA PHE A 104 2.06 -10.52 -4.38
C PHE A 104 1.11 -11.64 -3.93
N VAL A 105 1.06 -12.74 -4.70
CA VAL A 105 0.24 -13.92 -4.38
C VAL A 105 0.68 -14.59 -3.08
N GLU A 106 1.99 -14.66 -2.82
CA GLU A 106 2.55 -15.19 -1.56
C GLU A 106 2.08 -14.35 -0.36
N MET A 107 2.16 -13.02 -0.46
CA MET A 107 1.68 -12.11 0.59
C MET A 107 0.17 -12.27 0.83
N CYS A 108 -0.64 -12.35 -0.24
CA CYS A 108 -2.09 -12.60 -0.13
C CYS A 108 -2.39 -13.91 0.61
N THR A 109 -1.66 -14.98 0.27
CA THR A 109 -1.80 -16.29 0.90
C THR A 109 -1.48 -16.24 2.40
N LEU A 110 -0.44 -15.50 2.79
CA LEU A 110 -0.07 -15.32 4.21
C LEU A 110 -1.13 -14.57 5.03
N TYR A 111 -1.94 -13.75 4.39
CA TYR A 111 -3.10 -13.10 5.01
C TYR A 111 -4.40 -13.90 4.89
N GLY A 112 -4.32 -15.14 4.41
CA GLY A 112 -5.47 -16.03 4.28
C GLY A 112 -6.43 -15.61 3.18
N LEU A 113 -5.96 -14.80 2.22
CA LEU A 113 -6.72 -14.37 1.06
C LEU A 113 -6.61 -15.39 -0.07
N LYS A 114 -7.68 -15.52 -0.84
CA LYS A 114 -7.76 -16.37 -2.04
C LYS A 114 -7.98 -15.51 -3.28
N GLU A 115 -7.57 -16.01 -4.44
CA GLU A 115 -7.81 -15.36 -5.74
C GLU A 115 -9.31 -15.07 -6.01
N THR A 116 -10.21 -15.82 -5.37
CA THR A 116 -11.66 -15.63 -5.50
C THR A 116 -12.26 -14.64 -4.49
N ASP A 117 -11.46 -14.16 -3.53
CA ASP A 117 -11.94 -13.17 -2.55
C ASP A 117 -12.16 -11.84 -3.24
N LYS A 118 -13.33 -11.24 -3.03
CA LYS A 118 -13.65 -9.93 -3.59
C LYS A 118 -13.04 -8.83 -2.73
N MET A 119 -12.59 -7.74 -3.34
CA MET A 119 -12.03 -6.59 -2.61
C MET A 119 -12.97 -6.10 -1.49
N GLU A 120 -14.27 -6.00 -1.76
CA GLU A 120 -15.29 -5.63 -0.78
C GLU A 120 -15.31 -6.54 0.47
N GLN A 121 -15.04 -7.84 0.30
CA GLN A 121 -14.98 -8.80 1.41
C GLN A 121 -13.71 -8.60 2.26
N ILE A 122 -12.61 -8.21 1.62
CA ILE A 122 -11.34 -7.90 2.28
C ILE A 122 -11.50 -6.61 3.09
N THR A 123 -12.05 -5.56 2.47
CA THR A 123 -12.30 -4.28 3.13
C THR A 123 -13.34 -4.39 4.24
N ASP A 124 -14.36 -5.27 4.10
CA ASP A 124 -15.30 -5.60 5.19
C ASP A 124 -14.57 -6.16 6.41
N LYS A 125 -13.69 -7.15 6.25
CA LYS A 125 -12.92 -7.73 7.37
C LYS A 125 -12.07 -6.67 8.08
N ILE A 126 -11.38 -5.84 7.31
CA ILE A 126 -10.56 -4.74 7.84
C ILE A 126 -11.42 -3.72 8.60
N TYR A 127 -12.57 -3.35 8.03
CA TYR A 127 -13.52 -2.43 8.65
C TYR A 127 -14.10 -3.00 9.96
N GLN A 128 -14.48 -4.27 9.99
CA GLN A 128 -15.00 -4.91 11.20
C GLN A 128 -13.95 -4.97 12.31
N TYR A 129 -12.69 -5.31 11.97
CA TYR A 129 -11.59 -5.23 12.92
C TYR A 129 -11.40 -3.79 13.43
N ALA A 130 -11.36 -2.81 12.53
CA ALA A 130 -11.18 -1.41 12.88
C ALA A 130 -12.28 -0.87 13.80
N ILE A 131 -13.52 -1.35 13.69
CA ILE A 131 -14.60 -1.02 14.62
C ILE A 131 -14.43 -1.72 15.96
N GLY A 132 -14.20 -3.03 15.96
CA GLY A 132 -14.04 -3.82 17.18
C GLY A 132 -12.86 -3.35 18.03
N HIS A 133 -11.82 -2.85 17.36
CA HIS A 133 -10.54 -2.44 17.92
C HIS A 133 -10.26 -0.95 17.68
N PHE A 134 -11.30 -0.11 17.75
CA PHE A 134 -11.20 1.29 17.33
C PHE A 134 -10.08 2.07 17.99
N ILE A 135 -9.88 1.93 19.30
CA ILE A 135 -8.87 2.71 20.02
C ILE A 135 -7.45 2.32 19.59
N SER A 136 -7.15 1.03 19.47
CA SER A 136 -5.83 0.56 19.04
C SER A 136 -5.60 0.86 17.56
N THR A 137 -6.59 0.59 16.72
CA THR A 137 -6.58 0.95 15.29
C THR A 137 -6.33 2.45 15.10
N LYS A 138 -6.93 3.30 15.93
CA LYS A 138 -6.73 4.76 15.87
C LYS A 138 -5.28 5.16 16.16
N LYS A 139 -4.64 4.52 17.15
CA LYS A 139 -3.22 4.77 17.47
C LYS A 139 -2.30 4.32 16.33
N GLU A 140 -2.58 3.16 15.74
CA GLU A 140 -1.80 2.63 14.62
C GLU A 140 -1.94 3.52 13.38
N ILE A 141 -3.15 3.96 13.04
CA ILE A 141 -3.40 4.92 11.94
C ILE A 141 -2.69 6.25 12.19
N HIS A 142 -2.74 6.78 13.43
CA HIS A 142 -2.04 8.00 13.78
C HIS A 142 -0.53 7.88 13.56
N GLN A 143 0.06 6.77 14.02
CA GLN A 143 1.49 6.48 13.81
C GLN A 143 1.81 6.32 12.31
N GLY A 144 0.98 5.59 11.55
CA GLY A 144 1.12 5.46 10.11
C GLY A 144 1.07 6.80 9.38
N ASN A 145 0.16 7.70 9.78
CA ASN A 145 0.06 9.06 9.25
C ASN A 145 1.35 9.88 9.53
N ILE A 146 1.92 9.78 10.73
CA ILE A 146 3.20 10.44 11.05
C ILE A 146 4.32 9.88 10.17
N LEU A 147 4.47 8.55 10.12
CA LEU A 147 5.53 7.90 9.35
C LEU A 147 5.46 8.23 7.86
N TRP A 148 4.25 8.23 7.28
CA TRP A 148 4.04 8.50 5.85
C TRP A 148 4.10 9.99 5.50
N ASN A 149 3.28 10.81 6.14
CA ASN A 149 3.05 12.20 5.73
C ASN A 149 3.99 13.22 6.39
N THR A 150 4.70 12.84 7.48
CA THR A 150 5.55 13.78 8.24
C THR A 150 7.01 13.34 8.28
N GLU A 151 7.29 12.09 8.62
CA GLU A 151 8.66 11.59 8.78
C GLU A 151 9.26 10.98 7.51
N HIS A 152 8.42 10.66 6.52
CA HIS A 152 8.82 10.01 5.27
C HIS A 152 9.59 8.69 5.50
N LYS A 153 9.18 7.92 6.51
CA LYS A 153 9.72 6.59 6.84
C LYS A 153 8.79 5.51 6.30
N TYR A 154 8.84 5.31 4.99
CA TYR A 154 7.88 4.46 4.29
C TYR A 154 8.04 2.97 4.64
N GLU A 155 9.27 2.50 4.86
CA GLU A 155 9.51 1.12 5.34
C GLU A 155 8.84 0.85 6.70
N ASP A 156 9.02 1.75 7.67
CA ASP A 156 8.36 1.63 8.99
C ASP A 156 6.83 1.68 8.86
N ALA A 157 6.31 2.53 7.97
CA ALA A 157 4.87 2.62 7.69
C ALA A 157 4.35 1.29 7.10
N GLY A 158 5.10 0.69 6.16
CA GLY A 158 4.82 -0.60 5.56
C GLY A 158 4.80 -1.75 6.57
N TYR A 159 5.78 -1.77 7.48
CA TYR A 159 5.84 -2.74 8.58
C TYR A 159 4.61 -2.64 9.49
N LEU A 160 4.21 -1.42 9.85
CA LEU A 160 3.02 -1.16 10.67
C LEU A 160 1.73 -1.62 9.94
N VAL A 161 1.60 -1.31 8.66
CA VAL A 161 0.44 -1.72 7.84
C VAL A 161 0.35 -3.24 7.74
N ALA A 162 1.48 -3.93 7.54
CA ALA A 162 1.51 -5.39 7.49
C ALA A 162 1.09 -6.03 8.83
N ASN A 163 1.54 -5.46 9.95
CA ASN A 163 1.10 -5.87 11.28
C ASN A 163 -0.42 -5.70 11.45
N PHE A 164 -0.94 -4.53 11.12
CA PHE A 164 -2.39 -4.27 11.16
C PHE A 164 -3.17 -5.22 10.25
N ALA A 165 -2.73 -5.42 9.01
CA ALA A 165 -3.37 -6.33 8.06
C ALA A 165 -3.38 -7.78 8.58
N LYS A 166 -2.28 -8.24 9.20
CA LYS A 166 -2.22 -9.56 9.83
C LYS A 166 -3.25 -9.68 10.95
N LYS A 167 -3.37 -8.67 11.83
CA LYS A 167 -4.38 -8.68 12.89
C LYS A 167 -5.79 -8.72 12.30
N ALA A 168 -6.09 -7.83 11.36
CA ALA A 168 -7.42 -7.70 10.78
C ALA A 168 -7.87 -8.92 9.97
N LEU A 169 -6.98 -9.48 9.14
CA LEU A 169 -7.33 -10.52 8.17
C LEU A 169 -7.14 -11.94 8.72
N VAL A 170 -6.16 -12.15 9.59
CA VAL A 170 -5.82 -13.49 10.11
C VAL A 170 -6.37 -13.71 11.51
N THR A 171 -6.22 -12.74 12.42
CA THR A 171 -6.72 -12.91 13.79
C THR A 171 -8.18 -12.45 13.96
N GLY A 172 -8.63 -11.50 13.14
CA GLY A 172 -10.00 -11.00 13.14
C GLY A 172 -10.39 -10.31 14.46
N ILE A 173 -11.70 -10.27 14.75
CA ILE A 173 -12.25 -9.55 15.91
C ILE A 173 -11.81 -10.17 17.24
N GLU A 174 -11.46 -11.47 17.27
CA GLU A 174 -11.06 -12.20 18.48
C GLU A 174 -9.67 -11.81 19.02
N TYR A 175 -8.94 -10.94 18.32
CA TYR A 175 -7.67 -10.42 18.81
C TYR A 175 -7.85 -9.72 20.17
N VAL A 176 -7.12 -10.17 21.18
CA VAL A 176 -7.03 -9.51 22.49
C VAL A 176 -5.60 -9.01 22.63
N GLU A 177 -5.41 -7.70 22.78
CA GLU A 177 -4.09 -7.14 23.13
C GLU A 177 -3.62 -7.80 24.44
N GLN A 178 -2.52 -8.57 24.37
CA GLN A 178 -1.86 -9.16 25.54
C GLN A 178 -1.02 -8.11 26.27
#